data_AF-S8B2N8-F1
#
_entry.id   AF-S8B2N8-F1
#
_cell.length_a   1.000
_cell.length_b   1.000
_cell.length_c   1.000
_cell.angle_alpha   90.00
_cell.angle_beta   90.00
_cell.angle_gamma   90.00
#
_symmetry.space_group_name_H-M   'P 1'
#
loop_
_entity.id
_entity.type
_entity.pdbx_description
1 polymer ?
#
loop_
_entity_poly.entity_id
_entity_poly.type
_entity_poly.pdbx_seq_one_letter_code
_entity_poly.pdbx_strand_id
1 'polypeptide(L)'
;MGKINLTALRVRKTALNQFASGKINKLPQWVDVVGDIPPSETLIRRPTPQHQLVRQRLKTVAGSSKPQVVFEVQEKPRKSKKPSRLFQPVELKYEEDELRHNFFRDHPWELARPRVLLESTGKDHENYDWSRITQPGKRLDGESVVQRQLWLLNNVPDMTKSHAYDIARREFYRLRLQEDIQRRVAAEEAEATGAQFGPSYLEIGMDLENQQYEKWKAWAKTEAQLFDQRTAALSGAPEVALEQQSQTEETFTELTDPVTV
;
A
#
# COMPACT_ATOMS: atom_id res chain seq x y z
N MET A 1 34.82 14.20 -2.32
CA MET A 1 34.65 12.75 -2.59
C MET A 1 35.41 12.00 -1.51
N GLY A 2 34.71 11.40 -0.54
CA GLY A 2 35.35 10.64 0.54
C GLY A 2 36.14 9.46 -0.01
N LYS A 3 37.35 9.22 0.51
CA LYS A 3 38.12 8.01 0.18
C LYS A 3 37.33 6.80 0.68
N ILE A 4 37.08 5.85 -0.22
CA ILE A 4 36.43 4.58 0.13
C ILE A 4 37.32 3.83 1.13
N ASN A 5 36.76 3.45 2.27
CA ASN A 5 37.46 2.63 3.25
C ASN A 5 37.33 1.14 2.89
N LEU A 6 38.45 0.52 2.51
CA LEU A 6 38.52 -0.90 2.13
C LEU A 6 39.09 -1.80 3.24
N THR A 7 39.29 -1.29 4.46
CA THR A 7 39.91 -2.07 5.56
C THR A 7 39.08 -3.29 5.92
N ALA A 8 37.74 -3.16 5.99
CA ALA A 8 36.83 -4.24 6.33
C ALA A 8 36.86 -5.41 5.32
N LEU A 9 37.07 -5.13 4.03
CA LEU A 9 37.17 -6.17 2.99
C LEU A 9 38.55 -6.83 2.94
N ARG A 10 39.58 -6.16 3.49
CA ARG A 10 40.97 -6.60 3.44
C ARG A 10 41.46 -7.22 4.75
N VAL A 11 40.56 -7.57 5.66
CA VAL A 11 40.87 -8.11 7.00
C VAL A 11 41.74 -9.36 6.94
N ARG A 12 41.49 -10.27 5.98
CA ARG A 12 42.36 -11.44 5.73
C ARG A 12 43.78 -11.03 5.34
N LYS A 13 43.91 -10.09 4.40
CA LYS A 13 45.21 -9.57 3.94
C LYS A 13 45.97 -8.91 5.09
N THR A 14 45.28 -8.14 5.94
CA THR A 14 45.91 -7.51 7.10
C THR A 14 46.35 -8.52 8.15
N ALA A 15 45.57 -9.57 8.42
CA ALA A 15 45.93 -10.62 9.37
C ALA A 15 47.14 -11.43 8.88
N LEU A 16 47.18 -11.81 7.60
CA LEU A 16 48.35 -12.46 6.99
C LEU A 16 49.61 -11.58 7.09
N ASN A 17 49.49 -10.28 6.83
CA ASN A 17 50.59 -9.34 6.97
C ASN A 17 51.05 -9.16 8.43
N GLN A 18 50.13 -9.17 9.40
CA GLN A 18 50.46 -9.08 10.83
C GLN A 18 51.17 -10.33 11.34
N PHE A 19 50.76 -11.52 10.87
CA PHE A 19 51.45 -12.77 11.16
C PHE A 19 52.84 -12.80 10.52
N ALA A 20 52.96 -12.43 9.23
CA ALA A 20 54.25 -12.37 8.53
C ALA A 20 55.24 -11.37 9.14
N SER A 21 54.74 -10.29 9.76
CA SER A 21 55.56 -9.30 10.47
C SER A 21 55.83 -9.65 11.94
N GLY A 22 55.38 -10.82 12.41
CA GLY A 22 55.60 -11.28 13.78
C GLY A 22 54.79 -10.53 14.86
N LYS A 23 53.81 -9.71 14.47
CA LYS A 23 52.92 -9.03 15.43
C LYS A 23 51.94 -9.99 16.10
N ILE A 24 51.61 -11.09 15.43
CA ILE A 24 50.72 -12.14 15.91
C ILE A 24 51.44 -13.48 15.77
N ASN A 25 51.43 -14.29 16.84
CA ASN A 25 52.13 -15.58 16.89
C ASN A 25 51.30 -16.75 16.34
N LYS A 26 49.98 -16.61 16.24
CA LYS A 26 49.06 -17.64 15.75
C LYS A 26 48.06 -17.04 14.77
N LEU A 27 47.89 -17.67 13.62
CA LEU A 27 46.90 -17.23 12.64
C LEU A 27 45.48 -17.41 13.22
N PRO A 28 44.59 -16.41 13.11
CA PRO A 28 43.21 -16.58 13.51
C PRO A 28 42.53 -17.68 12.69
N GLN A 29 41.69 -18.50 13.34
CA GLN A 29 41.02 -19.65 12.72
C GLN A 29 40.13 -19.26 11.52
N TRP A 30 39.61 -18.03 11.48
CA TRP A 30 38.76 -17.56 10.38
C TRP A 30 39.55 -17.21 9.10
N VAL A 31 40.88 -17.09 9.14
CA VAL A 31 41.69 -16.67 7.97
C VAL A 31 41.60 -17.68 6.81
N ASP A 32 41.52 -18.96 7.14
CA ASP A 32 41.37 -20.04 6.17
C ASP A 32 39.95 -20.03 5.57
N VAL A 33 38.92 -19.90 6.42
CA VAL A 33 37.50 -19.79 6.01
C VAL A 33 37.26 -18.60 5.07
N VAL A 34 37.85 -17.43 5.36
CA VAL A 34 37.75 -16.24 4.47
C VAL A 34 38.59 -16.41 3.20
N GLY A 35 39.54 -17.36 3.20
CA GLY A 35 40.25 -17.76 1.98
C GLY A 35 39.37 -18.58 1.06
N ASP A 36 38.61 -19.52 1.61
CA ASP A 36 37.67 -20.36 0.87
C ASP A 36 36.44 -19.58 0.37
N ILE A 37 35.99 -18.61 1.18
CA ILE A 37 34.85 -17.73 0.87
C ILE A 37 35.34 -16.28 0.82
N PRO A 38 35.92 -15.83 -0.30
CA PRO A 38 36.38 -14.45 -0.43
C PRO A 38 35.19 -13.47 -0.42
N PRO A 39 35.36 -12.27 0.16
CA PRO A 39 34.32 -11.24 0.14
C PRO A 39 34.05 -10.74 -1.29
N SER A 40 32.80 -10.32 -1.55
CA SER A 40 32.37 -9.85 -2.88
C SER A 40 32.90 -8.46 -3.25
N GLU A 41 32.93 -8.15 -4.55
CA GLU A 41 33.26 -6.83 -5.07
C GLU A 41 32.05 -5.89 -4.94
N THR A 42 32.09 -4.98 -3.96
CA THR A 42 30.88 -4.26 -3.49
C THR A 42 30.66 -2.86 -4.06
N LEU A 43 31.63 -2.29 -4.80
CA LEU A 43 31.64 -0.84 -5.08
C LEU A 43 31.66 -0.47 -6.56
N ILE A 44 31.22 -1.38 -7.42
CA ILE A 44 30.96 -1.09 -8.82
C ILE A 44 29.49 -0.71 -8.98
N ARG A 45 29.21 0.48 -9.52
CA ARG A 45 27.87 0.85 -9.96
C ARG A 45 27.55 0.08 -11.24
N ARG A 46 26.62 -0.87 -11.17
CA ARG A 46 26.16 -1.65 -12.33
C ARG A 46 24.95 -0.98 -12.97
N PRO A 47 24.81 -1.03 -14.31
CA PRO A 47 23.61 -0.55 -14.97
C PRO A 47 22.40 -1.37 -14.50
N THR A 48 21.28 -0.70 -14.26
CA THR A 48 20.08 -1.35 -13.71
C THR A 48 19.27 -2.04 -14.79
N PRO A 49 18.69 -3.23 -14.53
CA PRO A 49 17.80 -3.89 -15.47
C PRO A 49 16.60 -2.98 -15.79
N GLN A 50 16.18 -2.94 -17.05
CA GLN A 50 15.05 -2.13 -17.46
C GLN A 50 13.75 -2.90 -17.22
N HIS A 51 12.85 -2.33 -16.41
CA HIS A 51 11.46 -2.77 -16.34
C HIS A 51 10.63 -1.97 -17.35
N GLN A 52 10.04 -2.65 -18.33
CA GLN A 52 9.09 -2.07 -19.28
C GLN A 52 7.71 -2.63 -18.97
N LEU A 53 6.65 -1.83 -19.16
CA LEU A 53 5.30 -2.31 -18.98
C LEU A 53 4.95 -3.19 -20.18
N VAL A 54 4.90 -4.50 -19.94
CA VAL A 54 4.52 -5.52 -20.91
C VAL A 54 3.10 -5.95 -20.62
N ARG A 55 2.26 -6.02 -21.65
CA ARG A 55 0.90 -6.52 -21.58
C ARG A 55 0.80 -7.76 -22.43
N GLN A 56 0.36 -8.86 -21.84
CA GLN A 56 0.09 -10.09 -22.57
C GLN A 56 -1.36 -10.07 -23.05
N ARG A 57 -1.63 -10.37 -24.32
CA ARG A 57 -3.00 -10.47 -24.85
C ARG A 57 -3.13 -11.66 -25.78
N LEU A 58 -4.28 -12.31 -25.74
CA LEU A 58 -4.62 -13.35 -26.70
C LEU A 58 -5.42 -12.73 -27.85
N LYS A 59 -4.88 -12.78 -29.07
CA LYS A 59 -5.53 -12.22 -30.26
C LYS A 59 -5.74 -13.27 -31.33
N THR A 60 -6.84 -13.14 -32.09
CA THR A 60 -6.97 -13.88 -33.34
C THR A 60 -6.27 -13.10 -34.46
N VAL A 61 -5.14 -13.63 -34.93
CA VAL A 61 -4.40 -13.03 -36.03
C VAL A 61 -5.10 -13.41 -37.33
N ALA A 62 -5.43 -12.42 -38.18
CA ALA A 62 -6.03 -12.66 -39.48
C ALA A 62 -5.15 -13.60 -40.32
N GLY A 63 -5.64 -14.81 -40.58
CA GLY A 63 -4.92 -15.87 -41.31
C GLY A 63 -4.45 -17.06 -40.47
N SER A 64 -4.57 -17.02 -39.13
CA SER A 64 -4.32 -18.17 -38.24
C SER A 64 -5.64 -18.69 -37.66
N SER A 65 -5.86 -20.01 -37.71
CA SER A 65 -7.03 -20.64 -37.07
C SER A 65 -6.91 -20.73 -35.54
N LYS A 66 -5.69 -20.64 -35.00
CA LYS A 66 -5.42 -20.70 -33.57
C LYS A 66 -5.12 -19.29 -33.03
N PRO A 67 -5.65 -18.93 -31.85
CA PRO A 67 -5.31 -17.67 -31.21
C PRO A 67 -3.82 -17.67 -30.81
N GLN A 68 -3.18 -16.51 -30.97
CA GLN A 68 -1.75 -16.34 -30.65
C GLN A 68 -1.59 -15.33 -29.51
N VAL A 69 -0.59 -15.59 -28.65
CA VAL A 69 -0.22 -14.70 -27.56
C VAL A 69 0.65 -13.58 -28.12
N VAL A 70 0.17 -12.34 -28.01
CA VAL A 70 0.87 -11.14 -28.44
C VAL A 70 1.32 -10.37 -27.20
N PHE A 71 2.61 -10.04 -27.15
CA PHE A 71 3.17 -9.18 -26.11
C PHE A 71 3.21 -7.74 -26.61
N GLU A 72 2.40 -6.88 -26.02
CA GLU A 72 2.41 -5.44 -26.27
C GLU A 72 3.34 -4.78 -25.26
N VAL A 73 4.49 -4.32 -25.72
CA VAL A 73 5.45 -3.59 -24.90
C VAL A 73 5.23 -2.10 -25.10
N GLN A 74 5.06 -1.34 -24.02
CA GLN A 74 5.03 0.11 -24.12
C GLN A 74 6.43 0.63 -24.49
N GLU A 75 6.59 1.01 -25.76
CA GLU A 75 7.84 1.59 -26.25
C GLU A 75 8.10 2.93 -25.56
N LYS A 76 9.24 3.03 -24.87
CA LYS A 76 9.67 4.29 -24.28
C LYS A 76 10.14 5.23 -25.40
N PRO A 77 9.81 6.53 -25.35
CA PRO A 77 10.32 7.50 -26.32
C PRO A 77 11.85 7.51 -26.31
N ARG A 78 12.46 7.56 -27.49
CA ARG A 78 13.93 7.57 -27.65
C ARG A 78 14.50 8.83 -27.00
N LYS A 79 15.23 8.66 -25.90
CA LYS A 79 15.88 9.75 -25.17
C LYS A 79 17.11 10.28 -25.93
N SER A 80 17.54 11.49 -25.55
CA SER A 80 18.70 12.17 -26.11
C SER A 80 19.99 11.34 -25.98
N LYS A 81 20.99 11.67 -26.81
CA LYS A 81 22.27 10.94 -26.95
C LYS A 81 23.10 10.82 -25.64
N LYS A 82 22.71 11.51 -24.56
CA LYS A 82 23.38 11.48 -23.25
C LYS A 82 22.37 11.19 -22.13
N PRO A 83 22.03 9.91 -21.88
CA PRO A 83 21.07 9.55 -20.83
C PRO A 83 21.64 9.81 -19.43
N SER A 84 20.95 10.61 -18.63
CA SER A 84 21.18 10.69 -17.19
C SER A 84 20.56 9.48 -16.48
N ARG A 85 21.05 9.14 -15.27
CA ARG A 85 20.44 8.14 -14.37
C ARG A 85 20.53 6.66 -14.82
N LEU A 86 21.56 6.28 -15.60
CA LEU A 86 21.79 4.89 -16.04
C LEU A 86 21.98 3.87 -14.90
N PHE A 87 22.47 4.33 -13.75
CA PHE A 87 22.74 3.51 -12.57
C PHE A 87 21.66 3.65 -11.48
N GLN A 88 20.56 4.35 -11.78
CA GLN A 88 19.47 4.56 -10.82
C GLN A 88 18.46 3.42 -10.95
N PRO A 89 18.04 2.77 -9.84
CA PRO A 89 16.96 1.79 -9.86
C PRO A 89 15.70 2.32 -10.58
N VAL A 90 15.12 1.48 -11.43
CA VAL A 90 13.93 1.81 -12.23
C VAL A 90 12.68 1.42 -11.45
N GLU A 91 11.65 2.25 -11.53
CA GLU A 91 10.32 1.96 -10.99
C GLU A 91 9.71 0.72 -11.67
N LEU A 92 9.22 -0.23 -10.85
CA LEU A 92 8.49 -1.40 -11.32
C LEU A 92 7.06 -0.98 -11.63
N LYS A 93 6.57 -1.33 -12.83
CA LYS A 93 5.23 -0.97 -13.29
C LYS A 93 4.53 -2.20 -13.81
N TYR A 94 3.36 -2.49 -13.25
CA TYR A 94 2.55 -3.64 -13.61
C TYR A 94 1.24 -3.20 -14.26
N GLU A 95 0.64 -4.06 -15.07
CA GLU A 95 -0.63 -3.71 -15.72
C GLU A 95 -1.80 -3.72 -14.73
N GLU A 96 -1.68 -4.57 -13.72
CA GLU A 96 -2.56 -4.74 -12.58
C GLU A 96 -2.68 -3.46 -11.76
N ASP A 97 -1.64 -2.62 -11.70
CA ASP A 97 -1.68 -1.35 -10.97
C ASP A 97 -2.72 -0.39 -11.56
N GLU A 98 -2.81 -0.32 -12.89
CA GLU A 98 -3.86 0.44 -13.56
C GLU A 98 -5.25 -0.16 -13.29
N LEU A 99 -5.36 -1.50 -13.23
CA LEU A 99 -6.64 -2.18 -12.96
C LEU A 99 -7.10 -1.92 -11.53
N ARG A 100 -6.20 -2.03 -10.54
CA ARG A 100 -6.44 -1.72 -9.13
C ARG A 100 -6.92 -0.29 -8.97
N HIS A 101 -6.22 0.67 -9.58
CA HIS A 101 -6.59 2.09 -9.49
C HIS A 101 -8.02 2.34 -9.99
N ASN A 102 -8.36 1.78 -11.16
CA ASN A 102 -9.70 1.93 -11.71
C ASN A 102 -10.77 1.27 -10.81
N PHE A 103 -10.51 0.07 -10.30
CA PHE A 103 -11.45 -0.65 -9.44
C PHE A 103 -11.75 0.09 -8.13
N PHE A 104 -10.71 0.52 -7.40
CA PHE A 104 -10.89 1.20 -6.11
C PHE A 104 -11.42 2.63 -6.25
N ARG A 105 -11.22 3.27 -7.39
CA ARG A 105 -11.87 4.55 -7.71
C ARG A 105 -13.38 4.37 -7.84
N ASP A 106 -13.82 3.30 -8.52
CA ASP A 106 -15.24 3.00 -8.70
C ASP A 106 -15.88 2.45 -7.40
N HIS A 107 -15.09 1.81 -6.53
CA HIS A 107 -15.54 1.18 -5.28
C HIS A 107 -14.77 1.69 -4.04
N PRO A 108 -14.97 2.95 -3.62
CA PRO A 108 -14.22 3.52 -2.49
C PRO A 108 -14.43 2.74 -1.19
N TRP A 109 -15.63 2.21 -0.96
CA TRP A 109 -15.98 1.46 0.26
C TRP A 109 -15.36 0.06 0.35
N GLU A 110 -14.76 -0.46 -0.74
CA GLU A 110 -13.95 -1.68 -0.62
C GLU A 110 -12.62 -1.40 0.11
N LEU A 111 -12.16 -0.15 0.19
CA LEU A 111 -11.01 0.25 1.01
C LEU A 111 -11.31 0.21 2.51
N ALA A 112 -12.59 0.36 2.91
CA ALA A 112 -13.00 0.26 4.31
C ALA A 112 -12.98 -1.19 4.83
N ARG A 113 -12.93 -2.19 3.93
CA ARG A 113 -12.84 -3.59 4.33
C ARG A 113 -11.41 -3.90 4.79
N PRO A 114 -11.22 -4.41 6.02
CA PRO A 114 -9.88 -4.67 6.54
C PRO A 114 -9.19 -5.78 5.75
N ARG A 115 -7.92 -5.53 5.38
CA ARG A 115 -7.08 -6.47 4.63
C ARG A 115 -5.82 -6.81 5.43
N VAL A 116 -5.49 -8.10 5.47
CA VAL A 116 -4.24 -8.59 6.06
C VAL A 116 -3.13 -8.50 5.00
N LEU A 117 -2.05 -7.80 5.33
CA LEU A 117 -0.86 -7.65 4.45
C LEU A 117 0.26 -8.64 4.80
N LEU A 118 0.18 -9.27 5.97
CA LEU A 118 1.15 -10.26 6.39
C LEU A 118 0.96 -11.53 5.57
N GLU A 119 2.00 -11.91 4.82
CA GLU A 119 2.03 -13.14 4.03
C GLU A 119 2.25 -14.35 4.92
N SER A 120 1.61 -15.48 4.59
CA SER A 120 1.76 -16.71 5.38
C SER A 120 3.04 -17.47 5.01
N THR A 121 3.17 -17.88 3.76
CA THR A 121 4.31 -18.64 3.22
C THR A 121 5.08 -17.87 2.13
N GLY A 122 4.49 -16.79 1.60
CA GLY A 122 4.97 -16.05 0.43
C GLY A 122 4.76 -16.77 -0.91
N LYS A 123 4.30 -18.03 -0.88
CA LYS A 123 4.02 -18.87 -2.06
C LYS A 123 2.53 -19.10 -2.32
N ASP A 124 1.68 -18.35 -1.62
CA ASP A 124 0.23 -18.53 -1.66
C ASP A 124 -0.32 -18.32 -3.08
N HIS A 125 0.36 -17.49 -3.89
CA HIS A 125 0.02 -17.19 -5.26
C HIS A 125 0.20 -18.36 -6.25
N GLU A 126 1.03 -19.36 -5.95
CA GLU A 126 1.31 -20.49 -6.86
C GLU A 126 0.08 -21.38 -7.07
N ASN A 127 -0.79 -21.47 -6.06
CA ASN A 127 -1.94 -22.37 -6.05
C ASN A 127 -3.25 -21.71 -6.51
N TYR A 128 -3.21 -20.43 -6.92
CA TYR A 128 -4.41 -19.71 -7.31
C TYR A 128 -4.72 -19.91 -8.79
N ASP A 129 -5.93 -20.41 -9.07
CA ASP A 129 -6.46 -20.54 -10.43
C ASP A 129 -7.51 -19.46 -10.70
N TRP A 130 -7.10 -18.42 -11.41
CA TRP A 130 -7.94 -17.27 -11.77
C TRP A 130 -8.98 -17.56 -12.87
N SER A 131 -9.17 -18.83 -13.24
CA SER A 131 -10.37 -19.27 -13.97
C SER A 131 -11.67 -19.00 -13.18
N ARG A 132 -11.57 -18.89 -11.86
CA ARG A 132 -12.64 -18.48 -10.94
C ARG A 132 -12.16 -17.31 -10.08
N ILE A 133 -13.07 -16.49 -9.59
CA ILE A 133 -12.71 -15.37 -8.70
C ILE A 133 -12.42 -15.81 -7.26
N THR A 134 -13.11 -16.84 -6.77
CA THR A 134 -12.91 -17.39 -5.42
C THR A 134 -11.71 -18.31 -5.40
N GLN A 135 -10.76 -18.05 -4.50
CA GLN A 135 -9.59 -18.89 -4.30
C GLN A 135 -9.62 -19.56 -2.92
N PRO A 136 -9.14 -20.80 -2.79
CA PRO A 136 -8.97 -21.42 -1.48
C PRO A 136 -8.03 -20.59 -0.61
N GLY A 137 -8.39 -20.34 0.66
CA GLY A 137 -7.55 -19.62 1.61
C GLY A 137 -7.45 -18.09 1.41
N LYS A 138 -7.91 -17.56 0.27
CA LYS A 138 -7.97 -16.11 0.02
C LYS A 138 -9.36 -15.57 0.29
N ARG A 139 -9.46 -14.43 0.97
CA ARG A 139 -10.72 -13.70 1.13
C ARG A 139 -11.11 -13.01 -0.18
N LEU A 140 -12.42 -12.87 -0.42
CA LEU A 140 -12.92 -12.12 -1.56
C LEU A 140 -12.59 -10.62 -1.41
N ASP A 141 -11.80 -10.11 -2.34
CA ASP A 141 -11.25 -8.75 -2.33
C ASP A 141 -11.17 -8.16 -3.76
N GLY A 142 -10.89 -6.85 -3.84
CA GLY A 142 -10.67 -6.18 -5.12
C GLY A 142 -9.51 -6.76 -5.94
N GLU A 143 -8.49 -7.32 -5.26
CA GLU A 143 -7.39 -7.99 -5.95
C GLU A 143 -7.88 -9.23 -6.71
N SER A 144 -8.86 -9.96 -6.18
CA SER A 144 -9.45 -11.11 -6.87
C SER A 144 -10.16 -10.68 -8.17
N VAL A 145 -10.78 -9.50 -8.18
CA VAL A 145 -11.39 -8.91 -9.39
C VAL A 145 -10.31 -8.58 -10.42
N VAL A 146 -9.23 -7.92 -9.98
CA VAL A 146 -8.11 -7.52 -10.85
C VAL A 146 -7.45 -8.74 -11.50
N GLN A 147 -7.15 -9.76 -10.71
CA GLN A 147 -6.52 -10.98 -11.23
C GLN A 147 -7.45 -11.77 -12.14
N ARG A 148 -8.75 -11.84 -11.81
CA ARG A 148 -9.77 -12.43 -12.68
C ARG A 148 -9.89 -11.68 -14.01
N GLN A 149 -9.92 -10.35 -13.97
CA GLN A 149 -9.93 -9.50 -15.16
C GLN A 149 -8.68 -9.73 -16.01
N LEU A 150 -7.51 -9.78 -15.36
CA LEU A 150 -6.24 -10.04 -16.05
C LEU A 150 -6.22 -11.41 -16.72
N TRP A 151 -6.68 -12.44 -16.02
CA TRP A 151 -6.80 -13.80 -16.57
C TRP A 151 -7.70 -13.84 -17.80
N LEU A 152 -8.83 -13.11 -17.78
CA LEU A 152 -9.73 -13.04 -18.93
C LEU A 152 -9.06 -12.38 -20.14
N LEU A 153 -8.26 -11.33 -19.93
CA LEU A 153 -7.51 -10.65 -21.01
C LEU A 153 -6.39 -11.52 -21.60
N ASN A 154 -5.83 -12.42 -20.80
CA ASN A 154 -4.72 -13.27 -21.22
C ASN A 154 -5.18 -14.59 -21.86
N ASN A 155 -6.36 -15.10 -21.50
CA ASN A 155 -6.84 -16.41 -21.94
C ASN A 155 -8.01 -16.37 -22.93
N VAL A 156 -8.80 -15.29 -22.97
CA VAL A 156 -9.94 -15.18 -23.91
C VAL A 156 -9.53 -14.35 -25.12
N PRO A 157 -9.72 -14.84 -26.36
CA PRO A 157 -9.31 -14.12 -27.55
C PRO A 157 -10.12 -12.83 -27.73
N ASP A 158 -9.44 -11.75 -28.13
CA ASP A 158 -10.01 -10.46 -28.52
C ASP A 158 -10.90 -9.81 -27.45
N MET A 159 -10.63 -10.12 -26.17
CA MET A 159 -11.33 -9.55 -25.03
C MET A 159 -10.91 -8.10 -24.77
N THR A 160 -11.88 -7.19 -24.64
CA THR A 160 -11.61 -5.80 -24.28
C THR A 160 -11.46 -5.63 -22.77
N LYS A 161 -10.66 -4.64 -22.34
CA LYS A 161 -10.44 -4.31 -20.91
C LYS A 161 -11.75 -4.04 -20.16
N SER A 162 -12.69 -3.34 -20.80
CA SER A 162 -14.00 -3.02 -20.23
C SER A 162 -14.90 -4.25 -20.09
N HIS A 163 -14.97 -5.11 -21.11
CA HIS A 163 -15.80 -6.31 -21.05
C HIS A 163 -15.26 -7.31 -20.01
N ALA A 164 -13.93 -7.50 -19.95
CA ALA A 164 -13.30 -8.30 -18.90
C ALA A 164 -13.58 -7.75 -17.50
N TYR A 165 -13.56 -6.42 -17.35
CA TYR A 165 -13.90 -5.75 -16.10
C TYR A 165 -15.35 -6.01 -15.68
N ASP A 166 -16.30 -5.88 -16.61
CA ASP A 166 -17.72 -6.09 -16.34
C ASP A 166 -18.04 -7.53 -15.93
N ILE A 167 -17.40 -8.52 -16.56
CA ILE A 167 -17.54 -9.93 -16.17
C ILE A 167 -17.04 -10.13 -14.73
N ALA A 168 -15.79 -9.73 -14.45
CA ALA A 168 -15.18 -9.91 -13.14
C ALA A 168 -15.96 -9.17 -12.03
N ARG A 169 -16.45 -7.96 -12.35
CA ARG A 169 -17.25 -7.13 -11.44
C ARG A 169 -18.62 -7.75 -11.13
N ARG A 170 -19.31 -8.31 -12.13
CA ARG A 170 -20.59 -9.01 -11.91
C ARG A 170 -20.41 -10.28 -11.07
N GLU A 171 -19.36 -11.07 -11.36
CA GLU A 171 -18.99 -12.23 -10.54
C GLU A 171 -18.75 -11.83 -9.08
N PHE A 172 -18.02 -10.73 -8.87
CA PHE A 172 -17.74 -10.16 -7.55
C PHE A 172 -19.00 -9.71 -6.81
N TYR A 173 -19.89 -8.96 -7.47
CA TYR A 173 -21.15 -8.51 -6.86
C TYR A 173 -22.03 -9.67 -6.44
N ARG A 174 -22.11 -10.72 -7.26
CA ARG A 174 -22.90 -11.92 -6.92
C ARG A 174 -22.39 -12.56 -5.64
N LEU A 175 -21.08 -12.68 -5.48
CA LEU A 175 -20.48 -13.28 -4.29
C LEU A 175 -20.59 -12.38 -3.06
N ARG A 176 -20.43 -11.06 -3.21
CA ARG A 176 -20.64 -10.10 -2.12
C ARG A 176 -22.08 -10.13 -1.62
N LEU A 177 -23.05 -10.13 -2.53
CA LEU A 177 -24.45 -10.26 -2.19
C LEU A 177 -24.72 -11.58 -1.46
N GLN A 178 -24.13 -12.68 -1.94
CA GLN A 178 -24.24 -13.98 -1.29
C GLN A 178 -23.66 -13.96 0.13
N GLU A 179 -22.48 -13.38 0.34
CA GLU A 179 -21.89 -13.24 1.69
C GLU A 179 -22.81 -12.44 2.64
N ASP A 180 -23.41 -11.35 2.16
CA ASP A 180 -24.25 -10.49 2.99
C ASP A 180 -25.60 -11.14 3.31
N ILE A 181 -26.21 -11.86 2.35
CA ILE A 181 -27.41 -12.68 2.60
C ILE A 181 -27.09 -13.78 3.60
N GLN A 182 -25.97 -14.49 3.43
CA GLN A 182 -25.57 -15.57 4.34
C GLN A 182 -25.41 -15.07 5.77
N ARG A 183 -24.78 -13.91 5.99
CA ARG A 183 -24.65 -13.32 7.34
C ARG A 183 -26.01 -12.99 7.97
N ARG A 184 -26.92 -12.40 7.18
CA ARG A 184 -28.26 -12.02 7.67
C ARG A 184 -29.10 -13.25 8.04
N VAL A 185 -29.18 -14.20 7.12
CA VAL A 185 -29.93 -15.44 7.33
C VAL A 185 -29.37 -16.23 8.52
N ALA A 186 -28.04 -16.33 8.65
CA ALA A 186 -27.44 -17.02 9.78
C ALA A 186 -27.76 -16.35 11.13
N ALA A 187 -27.84 -15.02 11.19
CA ALA A 187 -28.24 -14.32 12.40
C ALA A 187 -29.73 -14.56 12.73
N GLU A 188 -30.61 -14.46 11.71
CA GLU A 188 -32.05 -14.72 11.86
C GLU A 188 -32.35 -16.15 12.32
N GLU A 189 -31.69 -17.15 11.73
CA GLU A 189 -31.82 -18.56 12.12
C GLU A 189 -31.32 -18.79 13.57
N ALA A 190 -30.24 -18.12 13.97
CA ALA A 190 -29.73 -18.20 15.33
C ALA A 190 -30.71 -17.58 16.34
N GLU A 191 -31.28 -16.42 16.05
CA GLU A 191 -32.30 -15.78 16.90
C GLU A 191 -33.58 -16.63 16.99
N ALA A 192 -34.03 -17.19 15.85
CA ALA A 192 -35.20 -18.06 15.81
C ALA A 192 -35.01 -19.34 16.63
N THR A 193 -33.76 -19.81 16.79
CA THR A 193 -33.41 -20.95 17.66
C THR A 193 -33.11 -20.56 19.10
N GLY A 194 -33.29 -19.29 19.46
CA GLY A 194 -33.15 -18.77 20.81
C GLY A 194 -31.73 -18.34 21.20
N ALA A 195 -30.82 -18.18 20.23
CA ALA A 195 -29.51 -17.60 20.50
C ALA A 195 -29.65 -16.12 20.91
N GLN A 196 -28.92 -15.71 21.94
CA GLN A 196 -28.87 -14.32 22.38
C GLN A 196 -27.52 -13.73 22.02
N PHE A 197 -27.54 -12.64 21.26
CA PHE A 197 -26.34 -11.89 20.90
C PHE A 197 -26.04 -10.81 21.94
N GLY A 198 -24.77 -10.42 22.03
CA GLY A 198 -24.35 -9.23 22.79
C GLY A 198 -24.79 -7.93 22.11
N PRO A 199 -24.33 -6.77 22.62
CA PRO A 199 -24.69 -5.48 22.05
C PRO A 199 -24.27 -5.37 20.59
N SER A 200 -25.14 -4.79 19.77
CA SER A 200 -24.89 -4.56 18.35
C SER A 200 -23.76 -3.56 18.15
N TYR A 201 -23.06 -3.63 17.01
CA TYR A 201 -22.09 -2.60 16.62
C TYR A 201 -22.70 -1.18 16.60
N LEU A 202 -23.99 -1.05 16.30
CA LEU A 202 -24.69 0.24 16.35
C LEU A 202 -24.83 0.78 17.77
N GLU A 203 -25.13 -0.10 18.74
CA GLU A 203 -25.24 0.27 20.15
C GLU A 203 -23.87 0.64 20.72
N ILE A 204 -22.85 -0.18 20.43
CA ILE A 204 -21.46 0.11 20.82
C ILE A 204 -21.01 1.46 20.23
N GLY A 205 -21.35 1.74 18.97
CA GLY A 205 -21.07 3.02 18.32
C GLY A 205 -21.73 4.19 19.05
N MET A 206 -23.03 4.08 19.34
CA MET A 206 -23.79 5.10 20.06
C MET A 206 -23.21 5.37 21.47
N ASP A 207 -22.79 4.32 22.18
CA ASP A 207 -22.18 4.47 23.50
C ASP A 207 -20.85 5.23 23.45
N LEU A 208 -20.02 4.97 22.44
CA LEU A 208 -18.76 5.70 22.23
C LEU A 208 -19.02 7.16 21.83
N GLU A 209 -20.01 7.42 20.99
CA GLU A 209 -20.43 8.76 20.59
C GLU A 209 -20.94 9.56 21.80
N ASN A 210 -21.76 8.96 22.65
CA ASN A 210 -22.27 9.57 23.88
C ASN A 210 -21.13 9.94 24.83
N GLN A 211 -20.15 9.05 25.02
CA GLN A 211 -18.97 9.33 25.84
C GLN A 211 -18.17 10.52 25.30
N GLN A 212 -18.03 10.62 23.99
CA GLN A 212 -17.32 11.73 23.37
C GLN A 212 -18.11 13.04 23.43
N TYR A 213 -19.44 12.96 23.27
CA TYR A 213 -20.34 14.11 23.41
C TYR A 213 -20.30 14.72 24.80
N GLU A 214 -20.32 13.90 25.87
CA GLU A 214 -20.24 14.41 27.24
C GLU A 214 -18.88 15.07 27.53
N LYS A 215 -17.78 14.53 26.98
CA LYS A 215 -16.47 15.20 27.03
C LYS A 215 -16.49 16.56 26.32
N TRP A 216 -17.03 16.62 25.11
CA TRP A 216 -17.18 17.86 24.35
C TRP A 216 -18.06 18.87 25.08
N LYS A 217 -19.17 18.43 25.68
CA LYS A 217 -20.10 19.27 26.45
C LYS A 217 -19.45 19.88 27.69
N ALA A 218 -18.61 19.12 28.40
CA ALA A 218 -17.84 19.64 29.52
C ALA A 218 -16.87 20.74 29.05
N TRP A 219 -16.13 20.49 27.97
CA TRP A 219 -15.24 21.48 27.35
C TRP A 219 -15.98 22.73 26.87
N ALA A 220 -17.09 22.56 26.16
CA ALA A 220 -17.88 23.67 25.62
C ALA A 220 -18.44 24.55 26.74
N LYS A 221 -18.84 23.97 27.88
CA LYS A 221 -19.25 24.74 29.07
C LYS A 221 -18.11 25.56 29.64
N THR A 222 -16.91 24.99 29.76
CA THR A 222 -15.74 25.73 30.26
C THR A 222 -15.34 26.84 29.30
N GLU A 223 -15.37 26.61 27.99
CA GLU A 223 -15.03 27.62 27.00
C GLU A 223 -16.07 28.74 26.96
N ALA A 224 -17.37 28.41 27.05
CA ALA A 224 -18.43 29.40 27.17
C ALA A 224 -18.26 30.27 28.42
N GLN A 225 -17.91 29.68 29.57
CA GLN A 225 -17.62 30.44 30.80
C GLN A 225 -16.40 31.37 30.64
N LEU A 226 -15.34 30.90 29.99
CA LEU A 226 -14.16 31.74 29.71
C LEU A 226 -14.50 32.87 28.74
N PHE A 227 -15.31 32.60 27.73
CA PHE A 227 -15.79 33.59 26.78
C PHE A 227 -16.66 34.65 27.46
N ASP A 228 -17.60 34.24 28.32
CA ASP A 228 -18.42 35.15 29.12
C ASP A 228 -17.57 36.00 30.09
N GLN A 229 -16.54 35.41 30.72
CA GLN A 229 -15.59 36.15 31.56
C GLN A 229 -14.78 37.16 30.76
N ARG A 230 -14.28 36.77 29.58
CA ARG A 230 -13.55 37.66 28.67
C ARG A 230 -14.42 38.82 28.21
N THR A 231 -15.65 38.56 27.77
CA THR A 231 -16.58 39.61 27.35
C THR A 231 -16.98 40.53 28.50
N ALA A 232 -17.16 40.00 29.71
CA ALA A 232 -17.37 40.81 30.91
C ALA A 232 -16.15 41.71 31.23
N ALA A 233 -14.93 41.16 31.17
CA ALA A 233 -13.70 41.93 31.35
C ALA A 233 -13.52 43.02 30.27
N LEU A 234 -13.90 42.70 29.02
CA LEU A 234 -13.94 43.63 27.89
C LEU A 234 -14.87 44.82 28.15
N SER A 235 -16.05 44.56 28.70
CA SER A 235 -17.04 45.59 29.05
C SER A 235 -16.58 46.49 30.20
N GLY A 236 -15.69 46.00 31.07
CA GLY A 236 -15.11 46.76 32.18
C GLY A 236 -13.87 47.58 31.81
N ALA A 237 -13.23 47.31 30.67
CA ALA A 237 -12.03 48.00 30.18
C ALA A 237 -12.00 48.04 28.64
N PRO A 238 -12.64 49.03 27.99
CA PRO A 238 -12.85 49.06 26.54
C PRO A 238 -11.57 49.28 25.71
N GLU A 239 -10.48 49.80 26.29
CA GLU A 239 -9.22 50.05 25.55
C GLU A 239 -8.41 48.77 25.28
N VAL A 240 -8.41 47.80 26.20
CA VAL A 240 -7.68 46.51 26.02
C VAL A 240 -8.41 45.59 25.03
N ALA A 241 -9.69 45.86 24.79
CA ALA A 241 -10.56 45.07 23.95
C ALA A 241 -10.20 45.08 22.46
N LEU A 242 -9.85 46.25 21.96
CA LEU A 242 -9.53 46.48 20.56
C LEU A 242 -8.17 45.84 20.18
N GLU A 243 -7.24 45.79 21.13
CA GLU A 243 -5.93 45.14 20.94
C GLU A 243 -6.00 43.60 20.99
N GLN A 244 -6.91 43.03 21.80
CA GLN A 244 -7.05 41.58 21.89
C GLN A 244 -7.89 40.98 20.76
N GLN A 245 -8.96 41.66 20.32
CA GLN A 245 -9.77 41.20 19.19
C GLN A 245 -8.95 41.09 17.90
N SER A 246 -8.09 42.07 17.63
CA SER A 246 -7.17 42.07 16.48
C SER A 246 -6.16 40.91 16.55
N GLN A 247 -5.61 40.59 17.73
CA GLN A 247 -4.71 39.44 17.90
C GLN A 247 -5.41 38.08 17.76
N THR A 248 -6.66 37.95 18.23
CA THR A 248 -7.41 36.70 18.08
C THR A 248 -7.88 36.45 16.64
N GLU A 249 -8.18 37.50 15.88
CA GLU A 249 -8.54 37.37 14.46
C GLU A 249 -7.31 37.00 13.60
N GLU A 250 -6.12 37.54 13.91
CA GLU A 250 -4.86 37.17 13.24
C GLU A 250 -4.41 35.74 13.54
N THR A 251 -4.60 35.26 14.77
CA THR A 251 -4.23 33.88 15.15
C THR A 251 -5.24 32.84 14.64
N PHE A 252 -6.51 33.21 14.46
CA PHE A 252 -7.50 32.33 13.85
C PHE A 252 -7.28 32.17 12.34
N THR A 253 -6.89 33.24 11.63
CA THR A 253 -6.56 33.16 10.20
C THR A 253 -5.31 32.33 9.93
N GLU A 254 -4.25 32.45 10.73
CA GLU A 254 -3.03 31.62 10.63
C GLU A 254 -3.28 30.10 10.82
N LEU A 255 -4.30 29.71 11.59
CA LEU A 255 -4.66 28.30 11.80
C LEU A 255 -5.59 27.73 10.71
N THR A 256 -6.20 28.60 9.89
CA THR A 256 -7.12 28.20 8.82
C THR A 256 -6.52 28.18 7.43
N ASP A 257 -5.28 28.67 7.26
CA ASP A 257 -4.55 28.48 6.02
C ASP A 257 -4.17 26.99 5.87
N PRO A 258 -4.73 26.27 4.89
CA PRO A 258 -4.33 24.90 4.65
C PRO A 258 -2.90 24.93 4.12
N VAL A 259 -2.00 24.28 4.86
CA VAL A 259 -0.68 23.87 4.37
C VAL A 259 -0.90 23.21 3.00
N THR A 260 -0.50 23.94 1.96
CA THR A 260 -0.54 23.48 0.57
C THR A 260 0.43 22.31 0.47
N VAL A 261 -0.12 21.12 0.21
CA VAL A 261 0.61 19.92 -0.21
C VAL A 261 0.48 19.78 -1.71
#